data_AF-A0A7S2NMX1-F1
#
_entry.id   AF-A0A7S2NMX1-F1
#
_cell.length_a   1.000
_cell.length_b   1.000
_cell.length_c   1.000
_cell.angle_alpha   90.00
_cell.angle_beta   90.00
_cell.angle_gamma   90.00
#
_symmetry.space_group_name_H-M   'P 1'
#
loop_
_entity.id
_entity.type
_entity.pdbx_description
1 polymer ?
#
loop_
_entity_poly.entity_id
_entity_poly.type
_entity_poly.pdbx_seq_one_letter_code
_entity_poly.pdbx_strand_id
1 'polypeptide(L)'
;MYEVKIMEALPVSDRAWPHGSGPKPKHLLRVGFSAAGASLALHDEEATIFFDSDGYCSAGKKRTKTSKPFVKDMVIAALLNLDPKSPNADTVSIFRDGERAGLPQALPDSLKGKTLFPHIGFRNFSVQVNMGPDPLKALPFTCRLVGGAAKADVEAVPAQAPAGGKHSVMVPVAYPDEGTFEWLDGFLAKNPQYVELSDRKILEWATSSGLWKNKQWNGGSADKPDFAFGLTGMEDLSVQKVLSAVAPVVPRNYVVMEVKANLLQAERKKVLSRFSAAKFKRTACVVMGEPDKEFKKGQVERVLQAKQAKSDLQWRVQKNEKAKKKAAE
;
A
#
# COMPACT_ATOMS: atom_id res chain seq x y z
N MET A 1 -19.75 0.09 11.76
CA MET A 1 -18.90 1.29 11.58
C MET A 1 -17.69 1.23 12.49
N TYR A 2 -16.71 2.11 12.33
CA TYR A 2 -15.67 2.37 13.32
C TYR A 2 -15.36 3.86 13.37
N GLU A 3 -14.68 4.32 14.42
CA GLU A 3 -14.40 5.74 14.62
C GLU A 3 -12.90 6.02 14.76
N VAL A 4 -12.50 7.20 14.30
CA VAL A 4 -11.15 7.74 14.42
C VAL A 4 -11.24 9.18 14.92
N LYS A 5 -10.56 9.50 16.02
CA LYS A 5 -10.43 10.86 16.54
C LYS A 5 -9.02 11.38 16.30
N ILE A 6 -8.89 12.56 15.72
CA ILE A 6 -7.60 13.25 15.56
C ILE A 6 -7.24 13.88 16.90
N MET A 7 -6.23 13.34 17.58
CA MET A 7 -5.78 13.84 18.89
C MET A 7 -4.82 15.01 18.72
N GLU A 8 -3.89 14.90 17.77
CA GLU A 8 -2.85 15.90 17.57
C GLU A 8 -2.35 15.90 16.12
N ALA A 9 -2.09 17.11 15.59
CA ALA A 9 -1.29 17.32 14.39
C ALA A 9 0.17 17.52 14.82
N LEU A 10 1.02 16.52 14.58
CA LEU A 10 2.40 16.55 15.03
C LEU A 10 3.18 17.65 14.29
N PRO A 11 4.05 18.41 14.98
CA PRO A 11 4.90 19.40 14.31
C PRO A 11 5.78 18.75 13.24
N VAL A 12 5.74 19.28 12.02
CA VAL A 12 6.61 18.84 10.92
C VAL A 12 7.65 19.93 10.71
N SER A 13 8.91 19.66 11.05
CA SER A 13 9.98 20.64 10.86
C SER A 13 10.23 20.90 9.38
N ASP A 14 10.23 22.17 8.97
CA ASP A 14 10.63 22.56 7.60
C ASP A 14 12.12 22.28 7.34
N ARG A 15 12.94 22.15 8.39
CA ARG A 15 14.36 21.75 8.30
C ARG A 15 14.58 20.33 7.75
N ALA A 16 13.55 19.47 7.75
CA ALA A 16 13.63 18.15 7.12
C ALA A 16 13.55 18.22 5.58
N TRP A 17 13.34 19.41 5.01
CA TRP A 17 13.07 19.66 3.59
C TRP A 17 14.00 20.77 3.06
N PRO A 18 15.25 20.45 2.68
CA PRO A 18 16.25 21.43 2.25
C PRO A 18 15.82 22.31 1.07
N HIS A 19 14.81 21.88 0.30
CA HIS A 19 14.32 22.56 -0.90
C HIS A 19 12.86 23.04 -0.79
N GLY A 20 12.35 23.21 0.44
CA GLY A 20 11.13 23.99 0.70
C GLY A 20 9.80 23.41 0.21
N SER A 21 9.76 22.17 -0.30
CA SER A 21 8.51 21.53 -0.73
C SER A 21 8.39 20.09 -0.25
N GLY A 22 8.13 19.93 1.05
CA GLY A 22 7.63 18.65 1.54
C GLY A 22 6.32 18.21 0.88
N PRO A 23 5.98 16.92 0.92
CA PRO A 23 4.79 16.32 0.36
C PRO A 23 3.58 17.04 0.92
N LYS A 24 2.75 17.54 0.03
CA LYS A 24 1.47 18.12 0.39
C LYS A 24 0.39 17.04 0.25
N PRO A 25 -0.52 16.89 1.23
CA PRO A 25 -0.58 17.66 2.49
C PRO A 25 0.44 17.15 3.54
N LYS A 26 0.99 18.05 4.37
CA LYS A 26 1.96 17.71 5.42
C LYS A 26 1.38 16.72 6.44
N HIS A 27 0.10 16.90 6.74
CA HIS A 27 -0.69 16.04 7.61
C HIS A 27 -1.73 15.34 6.76
N LEU A 28 -1.87 14.03 6.92
CA LEU A 28 -2.81 13.25 6.12
C LEU A 28 -3.44 12.18 6.99
N LEU A 29 -4.77 12.16 7.04
CA LEU A 29 -5.52 11.02 7.55
C LEU A 29 -6.34 10.45 6.40
N ARG A 30 -6.39 9.13 6.29
CA ARG A 30 -7.23 8.37 5.36
C ARG A 30 -8.00 7.35 6.17
N VAL A 31 -9.31 7.34 6.01
CA VAL A 31 -10.23 6.46 6.74
C VAL A 31 -11.15 5.80 5.73
N GLY A 32 -11.22 4.47 5.74
CA GLY A 32 -12.04 3.74 4.79
C GLY A 32 -12.06 2.25 5.01
N PHE A 33 -12.24 1.53 3.91
CA PHE A 33 -12.30 0.08 3.88
C PHE A 33 -11.45 -0.44 2.73
N SER A 34 -10.89 -1.63 2.91
CA SER A 34 -10.14 -2.32 1.87
C SER A 34 -10.43 -3.82 1.86
N ALA A 35 -10.22 -4.46 0.71
CA ALA A 35 -10.24 -5.91 0.62
C ALA A 35 -8.91 -6.52 1.14
N ALA A 36 -8.87 -7.84 1.31
CA ALA A 36 -7.63 -8.55 1.63
C ALA A 36 -6.58 -8.35 0.52
N GLY A 37 -5.30 -8.22 0.91
CA GLY A 37 -4.18 -8.00 0.00
C GLY A 37 -3.98 -6.55 -0.44
N ALA A 38 -4.86 -5.64 -0.03
CA ALA A 38 -4.69 -4.19 -0.21
C ALA A 38 -3.40 -3.67 0.43
N SER A 39 -2.85 -2.59 -0.13
CA SER A 39 -1.67 -1.93 0.41
C SER A 39 -1.95 -1.30 1.78
N LEU A 40 -1.04 -1.49 2.74
CA LEU A 40 -1.13 -0.93 4.09
C LEU A 40 -1.11 0.61 4.14
N ALA A 41 -0.72 1.27 3.06
CA ALA A 41 -0.67 2.73 2.99
C ALA A 41 -2.05 3.37 2.75
N LEU A 42 -3.09 2.58 2.50
CA LEU A 42 -4.43 3.00 2.09
C LEU A 42 -4.36 4.07 1.00
N HIS A 43 -4.15 3.66 -0.24
CA HIS A 43 -3.93 4.57 -1.37
C HIS A 43 -4.82 4.19 -2.55
N ASP A 44 -4.81 4.99 -3.61
CA ASP A 44 -5.67 4.79 -4.78
C ASP A 44 -5.38 3.44 -5.46
N GLU A 45 -6.19 2.44 -5.16
CA GLU A 45 -6.17 1.09 -5.77
C GLU A 45 -7.58 0.51 -5.85
N GLU A 46 -7.80 -0.47 -6.74
CA GLU A 46 -9.13 -1.07 -6.95
C GLU A 46 -9.68 -1.80 -5.72
N ALA A 47 -8.79 -2.22 -4.82
CA ALA A 47 -9.12 -2.92 -3.58
C ALA A 47 -9.43 -1.98 -2.40
N THR A 48 -9.63 -0.68 -2.63
CA THR A 48 -9.89 0.29 -1.56
C THR A 48 -10.99 1.29 -1.88
N ILE A 49 -11.64 1.78 -0.83
CA ILE A 49 -12.45 2.99 -0.83
C ILE A 49 -12.17 3.74 0.48
N PHE A 50 -11.79 5.02 0.39
CA PHE A 50 -11.43 5.79 1.57
C PHE A 50 -11.69 7.28 1.41
N PHE A 51 -11.73 7.96 2.55
CA PHE A 51 -11.86 9.41 2.65
C PHE A 51 -10.61 9.99 3.26
N ASP A 52 -10.07 11.06 2.68
CA ASP A 52 -8.91 11.76 3.21
C ASP A 52 -9.31 12.96 4.10
N SER A 53 -8.35 13.45 4.89
CA SER A 53 -8.50 14.61 5.76
C SER A 53 -8.80 15.91 5.03
N ASP A 54 -8.54 15.97 3.73
CA ASP A 54 -8.93 17.12 2.92
C ASP A 54 -10.41 17.03 2.52
N GLY A 55 -11.10 15.92 2.77
CA GLY A 55 -12.52 15.72 2.49
C GLY A 55 -12.82 15.14 1.11
N TYR A 56 -11.83 14.52 0.46
CA TYR A 56 -12.04 13.74 -0.76
C TYR A 56 -12.36 12.29 -0.45
N CYS A 57 -13.25 11.69 -1.24
CA CYS A 57 -13.39 10.24 -1.34
C CYS A 57 -12.59 9.75 -2.56
N SER A 58 -11.82 8.69 -2.36
CA SER A 58 -11.11 7.94 -3.38
C SER A 58 -11.65 6.52 -3.49
N ALA A 59 -11.92 6.06 -4.71
CA ALA A 59 -12.25 4.67 -5.02
C ALA A 59 -11.64 4.31 -6.38
N GLY A 60 -10.69 3.37 -6.39
CA GLY A 60 -9.88 3.10 -7.58
C GLY A 60 -9.17 4.35 -8.09
N LYS A 61 -9.39 4.73 -9.35
CA LYS A 61 -8.78 5.93 -9.98
C LYS A 61 -9.65 7.19 -9.87
N LYS A 62 -10.81 7.12 -9.21
CA LYS A 62 -11.73 8.25 -9.08
C LYS A 62 -11.55 8.91 -7.71
N ARG A 63 -11.28 10.22 -7.73
CA ARG A 63 -11.21 11.07 -6.55
C ARG A 63 -12.23 12.20 -6.65
N THR A 64 -13.05 12.39 -5.64
CA THR A 64 -14.15 13.37 -5.65
C THR A 64 -14.26 14.06 -4.30
N LYS A 65 -14.47 15.39 -4.29
CA LYS A 65 -14.69 16.14 -3.06
C LYS A 65 -16.09 15.82 -2.54
N THR A 66 -16.18 15.24 -1.35
CA THR A 66 -17.45 14.72 -0.81
C THR A 66 -17.78 15.28 0.56
N SER A 67 -16.81 15.88 1.25
CA SER A 67 -16.98 16.43 2.59
C SER A 67 -16.08 17.64 2.85
N LYS A 68 -16.35 18.33 3.96
CA LYS A 68 -15.44 19.34 4.52
C LYS A 68 -14.22 18.65 5.15
N PRO A 69 -13.05 19.32 5.23
CA PRO A 69 -11.85 18.76 5.86
C PRO A 69 -12.06 18.27 7.29
N PHE A 70 -11.25 17.28 7.68
CA PHE A 70 -11.17 16.77 9.05
C PHE A 70 -10.22 17.65 9.85
N VAL A 71 -10.58 17.97 11.08
CA VAL A 71 -9.81 18.87 11.95
C VAL A 71 -9.50 18.18 13.28
N LYS A 72 -8.59 18.78 14.05
CA LYS A 72 -8.22 18.30 15.40
C LYS A 72 -9.47 18.16 16.28
N ASP A 73 -9.45 17.19 17.18
CA ASP A 73 -10.47 16.87 18.18
C ASP A 73 -11.82 16.36 17.63
N MET A 74 -11.96 16.30 16.31
CA MET A 74 -13.12 15.76 15.62
C MET A 74 -13.14 14.23 15.66
N VAL A 75 -14.32 13.66 15.91
CA VAL A 75 -14.58 12.23 15.77
C VAL A 75 -15.10 11.95 14.36
N ILE A 76 -14.38 11.10 13.63
CA ILE A 76 -14.71 10.67 12.28
C ILE A 76 -15.25 9.24 12.34
N ALA A 77 -16.53 9.03 12.05
CA ALA A 77 -17.11 7.69 11.94
C ALA A 77 -17.14 7.23 10.47
N ALA A 78 -16.54 6.08 10.18
CA ALA A 78 -16.62 5.42 8.89
C ALA A 78 -17.67 4.29 8.93
N LEU A 79 -18.75 4.52 8.19
CA LEU A 79 -19.87 3.60 8.08
C LEU A 79 -19.83 2.86 6.75
N LEU A 80 -19.74 1.54 6.82
CA LEU A 80 -20.02 0.63 5.71
C LEU A 80 -21.47 0.15 5.85
N ASN A 81 -22.28 0.35 4.82
CA ASN A 81 -23.68 -0.08 4.78
C ASN A 81 -23.85 -1.18 3.73
N LEU A 82 -24.08 -2.41 4.20
CA LEU A 82 -24.35 -3.59 3.38
C LEU A 82 -25.77 -4.12 3.57
N ASP A 83 -26.64 -3.39 4.29
CA ASP A 83 -28.02 -3.85 4.51
C ASP A 83 -28.82 -3.67 3.21
N PRO A 84 -29.28 -4.76 2.56
CA PRO A 84 -30.03 -4.67 1.29
C PRO A 84 -31.40 -4.01 1.47
N LYS A 85 -31.92 -3.90 2.71
CA LYS A 85 -33.17 -3.20 3.01
C LYS A 85 -32.98 -1.69 3.15
N SER A 86 -31.74 -1.22 3.23
CA SER A 86 -31.44 0.19 3.36
C SER A 86 -31.54 0.89 2.00
N PRO A 87 -32.10 2.12 1.91
CA PRO A 87 -32.06 2.91 0.68
C PRO A 87 -30.63 3.27 0.24
N ASN A 88 -29.65 3.13 1.14
CA ASN A 88 -28.23 3.39 0.88
C ASN A 88 -27.40 2.09 0.92
N ALA A 89 -27.98 0.96 0.52
CA ALA A 89 -27.27 -0.31 0.42
C ALA A 89 -26.00 -0.18 -0.46
N ASP A 90 -24.97 -0.95 -0.14
CA ASP A 90 -23.67 -0.96 -0.81
C ASP A 90 -23.00 0.43 -0.87
N THR A 91 -22.98 1.15 0.26
CA THR A 91 -22.33 2.46 0.34
C THR A 91 -21.37 2.58 1.52
N VAL A 92 -20.43 3.51 1.39
CA VAL A 92 -19.58 4.01 2.47
C VAL A 92 -19.92 5.46 2.76
N SER A 93 -19.98 5.80 4.03
CA SER A 93 -20.33 7.14 4.51
C SER A 93 -19.38 7.58 5.62
N ILE A 94 -19.08 8.88 5.66
CA ILE A 94 -18.37 9.51 6.77
C ILE A 94 -19.32 10.39 7.57
N PHE A 95 -19.17 10.35 8.89
CA PHE A 95 -19.79 11.27 9.83
C PHE A 95 -18.72 12.02 10.61
N ARG A 96 -18.96 13.30 10.86
CA ARG A 96 -18.10 14.22 11.63
C ARG A 96 -18.89 14.60 12.88
N ASP A 97 -18.39 14.19 14.04
CA ASP A 97 -19.02 14.43 15.35
C ASP A 97 -20.50 14.00 15.43
N GLY A 98 -20.86 12.91 14.75
CA GLY A 98 -22.22 12.37 14.69
C GLY A 98 -23.05 12.87 13.50
N GLU A 99 -22.62 13.93 12.82
CA GLU A 99 -23.31 14.49 11.67
C GLU A 99 -22.77 13.96 10.35
N ARG A 100 -23.65 13.67 9.39
CA ARG A 100 -23.26 13.15 8.08
C ARG A 100 -22.42 14.19 7.32
N ALA A 101 -21.24 13.81 6.87
CA ALA A 101 -20.29 14.74 6.23
C ALA A 101 -20.58 15.01 4.75
N GLY A 102 -21.36 14.14 4.10
CA GLY A 102 -21.71 14.22 2.69
C GLY A 102 -22.64 13.08 2.24
N LEU A 103 -22.98 13.07 0.95
CA LEU A 103 -23.79 12.00 0.36
C LEU A 103 -23.09 10.63 0.50
N PRO A 104 -23.83 9.52 0.66
CA PRO A 104 -23.27 8.18 0.63
C PRO A 104 -22.48 7.93 -0.67
N GLN A 105 -21.32 7.28 -0.56
CA GLN A 105 -20.48 6.94 -1.71
C GLN A 105 -20.67 5.47 -2.04
N ALA A 106 -21.08 5.16 -3.27
CA ALA A 106 -21.29 3.79 -3.71
C ALA A 106 -19.99 2.98 -3.63
N LEU A 107 -20.10 1.73 -3.17
CA LEU A 107 -19.01 0.77 -3.25
C LEU A 107 -18.67 0.51 -4.73
N PRO A 108 -17.39 0.55 -5.12
CA PRO A 108 -16.99 0.12 -6.44
C PRO A 108 -17.26 -1.37 -6.62
N ASP A 109 -17.56 -1.80 -7.85
CA ASP A 109 -17.88 -3.20 -8.16
C ASP A 109 -16.74 -4.16 -7.76
N SER A 110 -15.50 -3.69 -7.77
CA SER A 110 -14.33 -4.42 -7.31
C SER A 110 -14.35 -4.81 -5.82
N LEU A 111 -15.21 -4.19 -5.01
CA LEU A 111 -15.34 -4.42 -3.57
C LEU A 111 -16.65 -5.10 -3.18
N LYS A 112 -17.67 -5.10 -4.04
CA LYS A 112 -18.95 -5.74 -3.76
C LYS A 112 -18.77 -7.24 -3.59
N GLY A 113 -19.41 -7.81 -2.56
CA GLY A 113 -19.34 -9.23 -2.24
C GLY A 113 -18.00 -9.72 -1.66
N LYS A 114 -17.03 -8.82 -1.41
CA LYS A 114 -15.76 -9.17 -0.75
C LYS A 114 -15.80 -8.85 0.74
N THR A 115 -15.01 -9.57 1.53
CA THR A 115 -14.73 -9.19 2.91
C THR A 115 -13.95 -7.88 2.95
N LEU A 116 -14.49 -6.89 3.66
CA LEU A 116 -13.91 -5.55 3.79
C LEU A 116 -13.40 -5.31 5.21
N PHE A 117 -12.21 -4.75 5.32
CA PHE A 117 -11.54 -4.48 6.57
C PHE A 117 -11.52 -2.97 6.85
N PRO A 118 -11.84 -2.52 8.08
CA PRO A 118 -11.54 -1.16 8.52
C PRO A 118 -10.07 -0.82 8.24
N HIS A 119 -9.83 0.26 7.51
CA HIS A 119 -8.48 0.65 7.11
C HIS A 119 -8.24 2.11 7.43
N ILE A 120 -7.17 2.37 8.19
CA ILE A 120 -6.75 3.69 8.62
C ILE A 120 -5.30 3.89 8.19
N GLY A 121 -5.06 4.90 7.35
CA GLY A 121 -3.71 5.36 6.98
C GLY A 121 -3.52 6.77 7.49
N PHE A 122 -2.39 7.06 8.16
CA PHE A 122 -2.14 8.41 8.66
C PHE A 122 -0.66 8.79 8.62
N ARG A 123 -0.41 10.09 8.48
CA ARG A 123 0.91 10.71 8.45
C ARG A 123 0.89 11.99 9.26
N ASN A 124 1.87 12.12 10.15
CA ASN A 124 2.05 13.28 11.03
C ASN A 124 0.84 13.60 11.93
N PHE A 125 -0.06 12.65 12.13
CA PHE A 125 -1.14 12.74 13.11
C PHE A 125 -0.92 11.74 14.24
N SER A 126 -1.38 12.10 15.44
CA SER A 126 -1.73 11.13 16.48
C SER A 126 -3.23 10.92 16.45
N VAL A 127 -3.67 9.66 16.40
CA VAL A 127 -5.09 9.29 16.28
C VAL A 127 -5.50 8.30 17.35
N GLN A 128 -6.71 8.46 17.87
CA GLN A 128 -7.39 7.47 18.69
C GLN A 128 -8.38 6.72 17.82
N VAL A 129 -8.36 5.38 17.89
CA VAL A 129 -9.27 4.53 17.12
C VAL A 129 -10.23 3.85 18.08
N ASN A 130 -11.53 3.99 17.82
CA ASN A 130 -12.57 3.30 18.56
C ASN A 130 -13.25 2.26 17.66
N MET A 131 -13.09 0.99 18.03
CA MET A 131 -13.75 -0.13 17.38
C MET A 131 -15.02 -0.57 18.12
N GLY A 132 -15.38 0.04 19.24
CA GLY A 132 -16.60 -0.26 19.99
C GLY A 132 -16.39 -1.00 21.31
N PRO A 133 -17.48 -1.45 21.94
CA PRO A 133 -18.84 -1.55 21.37
C PRO A 133 -19.58 -0.21 21.26
N ASP A 134 -19.29 0.76 22.13
CA ASP A 134 -20.01 2.03 22.20
C ASP A 134 -19.37 3.12 21.32
N PRO A 135 -20.16 3.95 20.62
CA PRO A 135 -19.64 5.10 19.87
C PRO A 135 -19.15 6.21 20.80
N LEU A 136 -18.09 6.92 20.40
CA LEU A 136 -17.67 8.18 20.99
C LEU A 136 -18.67 9.29 20.66
N LYS A 137 -19.32 9.22 19.49
CA LYS A 137 -20.38 10.14 19.06
C LYS A 137 -21.56 9.37 18.48
N ALA A 138 -22.72 9.52 19.11
CA ALA A 138 -23.94 8.89 18.62
C ALA A 138 -24.28 9.38 17.20
N LEU A 139 -24.69 8.45 16.34
CA LEU A 139 -25.29 8.77 15.04
C LEU A 139 -26.80 9.02 15.22
N PRO A 140 -27.47 9.71 14.27
CA PRO A 140 -28.92 9.94 14.32
C PRO A 140 -29.77 8.67 14.10
N PHE A 141 -29.15 7.49 14.10
CA PHE A 141 -29.77 6.18 13.97
C PHE A 141 -28.89 5.14 14.66
N THR A 142 -29.47 3.97 14.95
CA THR A 142 -28.74 2.86 15.57
C THR A 142 -27.79 2.21 14.57
N CYS A 143 -26.50 2.18 14.90
CA CYS A 143 -25.48 1.49 14.13
C CYS A 143 -24.51 0.75 15.06
N ARG A 144 -24.18 -0.50 14.74
CA ARG A 144 -23.19 -1.27 15.48
C ARG A 144 -21.76 -0.88 15.08
N LEU A 145 -20.87 -0.77 16.06
CA LEU A 145 -19.44 -0.70 15.79
C LEU A 145 -18.88 -2.08 15.48
N VAL A 146 -17.72 -2.14 14.81
CA VAL A 146 -17.10 -3.40 14.36
C VAL A 146 -16.81 -4.37 15.53
N GLY A 147 -16.41 -3.86 16.69
CA GLY A 147 -16.19 -4.62 17.92
C GLY A 147 -17.46 -5.20 18.54
N GLY A 148 -18.63 -4.71 18.14
CA GLY A 148 -19.94 -5.28 18.47
C GLY A 148 -20.64 -5.91 17.26
N ALA A 149 -19.91 -6.22 16.19
CA ALA A 149 -20.48 -6.85 15.00
C ALA A 149 -20.98 -8.27 15.33
N ALA A 150 -22.06 -8.70 14.67
CA ALA A 150 -22.59 -10.04 14.87
C ALA A 150 -21.62 -11.08 14.31
N LYS A 151 -21.55 -12.27 14.92
CA LYS A 151 -20.69 -13.37 14.45
C LYS A 151 -20.94 -13.76 12.99
N ALA A 152 -22.17 -13.60 12.50
CA ALA A 152 -22.52 -13.88 11.10
C ALA A 152 -21.95 -12.84 10.11
N ASP A 153 -21.57 -11.65 10.60
CA ASP A 153 -21.09 -10.52 9.79
C ASP A 153 -19.56 -10.37 9.85
N VAL A 154 -18.87 -11.25 10.58
CA VAL A 154 -17.40 -11.22 10.75
C VAL A 154 -16.78 -12.60 10.57
N GLU A 155 -15.63 -12.63 9.90
CA GLU A 155 -14.81 -13.82 9.77
C GLU A 155 -13.52 -13.64 10.58
N ALA A 156 -13.26 -14.54 11.52
CA ALA A 156 -12.00 -14.55 12.24
C ALA A 156 -10.91 -15.16 11.36
N VAL A 157 -9.97 -14.34 10.90
CA VAL A 157 -8.80 -14.84 10.17
C VAL A 157 -7.78 -15.37 11.19
N PRO A 158 -7.48 -16.68 11.20
CA PRO A 158 -6.48 -17.22 12.12
C PRO A 158 -5.10 -16.63 11.79
N ALA A 159 -4.30 -16.39 12.83
CA ALA A 159 -2.92 -15.94 12.62
C ALA A 159 -2.18 -16.99 11.78
N GLN A 160 -1.57 -16.58 10.67
CA GLN A 160 -0.76 -17.47 9.86
C GLN A 160 0.52 -17.84 10.62
N ALA A 161 0.49 -19.00 11.28
CA ALA A 161 1.69 -19.58 11.85
C ALA A 161 2.66 -19.96 10.71
N PRO A 162 3.97 -19.71 10.86
CA PRO A 162 4.92 -20.11 9.83
C PRO A 162 4.98 -21.65 9.72
N ALA A 163 5.10 -22.14 8.48
CA ALA A 163 5.35 -23.56 8.24
C ALA A 163 6.64 -23.99 8.96
N GLY A 164 6.54 -24.98 9.85
CA GLY A 164 7.67 -25.46 10.66
C GLY A 164 8.06 -24.55 11.82
N GLY A 165 7.19 -23.62 12.25
CA GLY A 165 7.36 -22.84 13.48
C GLY A 165 8.39 -21.71 13.40
N LYS A 166 9.03 -21.50 12.23
CA LYS A 166 10.00 -20.42 12.01
C LYS A 166 9.69 -19.64 10.74
N HIS A 167 9.76 -18.33 10.81
CA HIS A 167 9.62 -17.47 9.65
C HIS A 167 10.87 -17.56 8.77
N SER A 168 10.69 -17.56 7.46
CA SER A 168 11.79 -17.65 6.50
C SER A 168 12.35 -16.28 6.17
N VAL A 169 13.67 -16.14 6.23
CA VAL A 169 14.42 -14.98 5.74
C VAL A 169 15.29 -15.47 4.59
N MET A 170 14.90 -15.11 3.38
CA MET A 170 15.57 -15.52 2.15
C MET A 170 16.38 -14.37 1.57
N VAL A 171 17.60 -14.66 1.13
CA VAL A 171 18.40 -13.77 0.28
C VAL A 171 18.62 -14.47 -1.06
N PRO A 172 18.07 -13.97 -2.18
CA PRO A 172 18.34 -14.53 -3.49
C PRO A 172 19.75 -14.15 -3.96
N VAL A 173 20.53 -15.13 -4.40
CA VAL A 173 21.87 -14.99 -4.95
C VAL A 173 21.76 -15.21 -6.45
N ALA A 174 21.88 -14.13 -7.22
CA ALA A 174 21.64 -14.10 -8.65
C ALA A 174 22.58 -13.09 -9.34
N TYR A 175 22.71 -13.18 -10.66
CA TYR A 175 23.52 -12.23 -11.42
C TYR A 175 22.77 -10.92 -11.71
N PRO A 176 23.48 -9.77 -11.72
CA PRO A 176 22.89 -8.51 -12.16
C PRO A 176 22.41 -8.63 -13.61
N ASP A 177 21.25 -8.04 -13.90
CA ASP A 177 20.65 -7.95 -15.24
C ASP A 177 20.34 -9.29 -15.96
N GLU A 178 20.35 -10.41 -15.24
CA GLU A 178 20.08 -11.77 -15.76
C GLU A 178 18.72 -12.33 -15.27
N GLY A 179 17.69 -11.49 -15.21
CA GLY A 179 16.33 -11.94 -14.84
C GLY A 179 16.04 -12.02 -13.33
N THR A 180 16.89 -11.42 -12.49
CA THR A 180 16.79 -11.49 -11.02
C THR A 180 15.47 -10.93 -10.48
N PHE A 181 15.06 -9.75 -10.95
CA PHE A 181 13.82 -9.12 -10.47
C PHE A 181 12.58 -9.78 -11.06
N GLU A 182 12.69 -10.29 -12.28
CA GLU A 182 11.64 -11.08 -12.92
C GLU A 182 11.34 -12.36 -12.15
N TRP A 183 12.38 -13.01 -11.64
CA TRP A 183 12.28 -14.16 -10.75
C TRP A 183 11.68 -13.74 -9.41
N LEU A 184 12.15 -12.65 -8.82
CA LEU A 184 11.65 -12.14 -7.54
C LEU A 184 10.15 -11.84 -7.60
N ASP A 185 9.69 -11.20 -8.67
CA ASP A 185 8.28 -10.90 -8.90
C ASP A 185 7.46 -12.20 -9.03
N GLY A 186 7.98 -13.19 -9.76
CA GLY A 186 7.35 -14.50 -9.88
C GLY A 186 7.29 -15.26 -8.55
N PHE A 187 8.37 -15.20 -7.76
CA PHE A 187 8.43 -15.79 -6.43
C PHE A 187 7.41 -15.16 -5.49
N LEU A 188 7.33 -13.83 -5.43
CA LEU A 188 6.40 -13.09 -4.58
C LEU A 188 4.94 -13.33 -4.98
N ALA A 189 4.65 -13.42 -6.29
CA ALA A 189 3.31 -13.77 -6.77
C ALA A 189 2.85 -15.16 -6.31
N LYS A 190 3.78 -16.13 -6.26
CA LYS A 190 3.52 -17.49 -5.76
C LYS A 190 3.57 -17.59 -4.24
N ASN A 191 4.19 -16.62 -3.57
CA ASN A 191 4.43 -16.62 -2.13
C ASN A 191 4.01 -15.28 -1.49
N PRO A 192 2.70 -14.93 -1.51
CA PRO A 192 2.20 -13.65 -1.04
C PRO A 192 2.44 -13.39 0.47
N GLN A 193 2.78 -14.43 1.24
CA GLN A 193 3.17 -14.34 2.64
C GLN A 193 4.57 -13.75 2.88
N TYR A 194 5.39 -13.60 1.84
CA TYR A 194 6.70 -12.97 1.93
C TYR A 194 6.59 -11.45 1.77
N VAL A 195 7.31 -10.73 2.64
CA VAL A 195 7.52 -9.29 2.51
C VAL A 195 8.86 -9.04 1.85
N GLU A 196 8.86 -8.31 0.75
CA GLU A 196 10.08 -7.84 0.10
C GLU A 196 10.72 -6.71 0.91
N LEU A 197 12.01 -6.85 1.20
CA LEU A 197 12.87 -5.79 1.73
C LEU A 197 13.89 -5.44 0.67
N SER A 198 13.64 -4.35 -0.06
CA SER A 198 14.46 -3.87 -1.17
C SER A 198 14.27 -2.37 -1.36
N ASP A 199 15.19 -1.75 -2.11
CA ASP A 199 15.13 -0.31 -2.38
C ASP A 199 13.93 0.04 -3.27
N ARG A 200 13.58 -0.78 -4.28
CA ARG A 200 12.36 -0.59 -5.08
C ARG A 200 11.08 -0.68 -4.25
N LYS A 201 11.06 -1.54 -3.23
CA LYS A 201 9.89 -1.66 -2.36
C LYS A 201 9.75 -0.46 -1.43
N ILE A 202 10.87 0.08 -0.94
CA ILE A 202 10.87 1.34 -0.17
C ILE A 202 10.34 2.49 -1.03
N LEU A 203 10.77 2.57 -2.30
CA LEU A 203 10.26 3.57 -3.26
C LEU A 203 8.73 3.46 -3.44
N GLU A 204 8.21 2.24 -3.57
CA GLU A 204 6.77 1.98 -3.67
C GLU A 204 6.01 2.38 -2.40
N TRP A 205 6.53 2.07 -1.22
CA TRP A 205 5.93 2.49 0.05
C TRP A 205 5.94 4.01 0.20
N ALA A 206 7.03 4.66 -0.20
CA ALA A 206 7.13 6.11 -0.23
C ALA A 206 6.03 6.74 -1.08
N THR A 207 5.88 6.30 -2.33
CA THR A 207 4.88 6.87 -3.25
C THR A 207 3.45 6.57 -2.80
N SER A 208 3.15 5.34 -2.38
CA SER A 208 1.81 4.96 -1.88
C SER A 208 1.43 5.71 -0.60
N SER A 209 2.40 6.04 0.26
CA SER A 209 2.18 6.91 1.43
C SER A 209 1.92 8.38 1.07
N GLY A 210 1.92 8.73 -0.21
CA GLY A 210 1.65 10.07 -0.72
C GLY A 210 2.90 10.95 -0.81
N LEU A 211 4.08 10.38 -0.99
CA LEU A 211 5.25 11.13 -1.46
C LEU A 211 5.18 11.27 -2.99
N TRP A 212 5.47 12.47 -3.48
CA TRP A 212 5.45 12.73 -4.90
C TRP A 212 6.79 12.34 -5.53
N LYS A 213 6.74 11.47 -6.55
CA LYS A 213 7.90 11.16 -7.39
C LYS A 213 7.93 12.12 -8.57
N ASN A 214 9.00 12.92 -8.71
CA ASN A 214 9.17 13.76 -9.89
C ASN A 214 9.38 12.87 -11.12
N LYS A 215 8.63 13.15 -12.19
CA LYS A 215 8.71 12.42 -13.47
C LYS A 215 10.05 12.59 -14.19
N GLN A 216 10.81 13.65 -13.86
CA GLN A 216 12.16 13.84 -14.38
C GLN A 216 13.21 12.96 -13.69
N TRP A 217 12.90 12.39 -12.52
CA TRP A 217 13.77 11.44 -11.81
C TRP A 217 13.51 10.01 -12.31
N ASN A 218 14.07 9.72 -13.48
CA ASN A 218 14.10 8.38 -14.09
C ASN A 218 15.52 7.77 -14.03
N GLY A 219 16.34 8.18 -13.06
CA GLY A 219 17.63 7.55 -12.78
C GLY A 219 17.49 6.24 -11.99
N GLY A 220 18.47 5.34 -12.15
CA GLY A 220 18.63 4.15 -11.32
C GLY A 220 18.21 2.83 -11.96
N SER A 221 18.24 1.76 -11.15
CA SER A 221 17.85 0.40 -11.52
C SER A 221 16.76 -0.14 -10.59
N ALA A 222 16.23 -1.33 -10.86
CA ALA A 222 15.33 -2.01 -9.92
C ALA A 222 15.99 -2.35 -8.58
N ASP A 223 17.32 -2.48 -8.55
CA ASP A 223 18.11 -2.73 -7.33
C ASP A 223 18.48 -1.44 -6.59
N LYS A 224 18.77 -0.37 -7.34
CA LYS A 224 19.17 0.95 -6.83
C LYS A 224 18.35 2.04 -7.52
N PRO A 225 17.06 2.19 -7.18
CA PRO A 225 16.26 3.30 -7.66
C PRO A 225 16.74 4.62 -7.06
N ASP A 226 16.42 5.71 -7.76
CA ASP A 226 16.65 7.07 -7.26
C ASP A 226 15.64 7.45 -6.14
N PHE A 227 16.16 7.96 -5.02
CA PHE A 227 15.42 8.35 -3.81
C PHE A 227 15.32 9.86 -3.62
N ALA A 228 15.42 10.65 -4.69
CA ALA A 228 15.40 12.11 -4.67
C ALA A 228 14.08 12.76 -4.20
N PHE A 229 13.39 12.28 -3.17
CA PHE A 229 12.11 12.84 -2.69
C PHE A 229 12.23 14.23 -2.04
N GLY A 230 13.43 14.83 -1.98
CA GLY A 230 13.68 16.05 -1.22
C GLY A 230 13.70 15.82 0.28
N LEU A 231 13.84 14.56 0.70
CA LEU A 231 13.84 14.10 2.08
C LEU A 231 15.21 13.64 2.48
N THR A 232 15.83 14.30 3.46
CA THR A 232 17.15 13.87 3.96
C THR A 232 17.17 12.41 4.37
N GLY A 233 16.16 11.95 5.14
CA GLY A 233 16.10 10.56 5.60
C GLY A 233 15.86 9.50 4.51
N MET A 234 15.38 9.91 3.33
CA MET A 234 15.22 9.04 2.16
C MET A 234 16.49 9.05 1.30
N GLU A 235 17.07 10.23 1.09
CA GLU A 235 18.25 10.43 0.24
C GLU A 235 19.55 9.93 0.88
N ASP A 236 19.67 10.00 2.21
CA ASP A 236 20.82 9.50 2.98
C ASP A 236 20.73 8.01 3.37
N LEU A 237 19.68 7.32 2.87
CA LEU A 237 19.37 5.93 3.14
C LEU A 237 19.09 5.61 4.62
N SER A 238 18.76 6.60 5.46
CA SER A 238 18.40 6.38 6.86
C SER A 238 17.15 5.50 7.02
N VAL A 239 16.20 5.55 6.09
CA VAL A 239 15.05 4.62 6.07
C VAL A 239 15.51 3.15 5.99
N GLN A 240 16.56 2.83 5.23
CA GLN A 240 17.09 1.46 5.18
C GLN A 240 17.66 1.03 6.54
N LYS A 241 18.29 1.95 7.29
CA LYS A 241 18.81 1.67 8.63
C LYS A 241 17.67 1.33 9.60
N VAL A 242 16.59 2.10 9.56
CA VAL A 242 15.39 1.84 10.38
C VAL A 242 14.77 0.49 10.02
N LEU A 243 14.57 0.20 8.74
CA LEU A 243 14.02 -1.10 8.30
C LEU A 243 14.92 -2.27 8.71
N SER A 244 16.24 -2.09 8.59
CA SER A 244 17.23 -3.09 9.02
C SER A 244 17.21 -3.35 10.53
N ALA A 245 16.82 -2.38 11.34
CA ALA A 245 16.69 -2.52 12.79
C ALA A 245 15.33 -3.13 13.21
N VAL A 246 14.24 -2.79 12.50
CA VAL A 246 12.89 -3.22 12.84
C VAL A 246 12.55 -4.60 12.27
N ALA A 247 12.95 -4.93 11.04
CA ALA A 247 12.59 -6.20 10.41
C ALA A 247 12.99 -7.45 11.25
N PRO A 248 14.17 -7.50 11.90
CA PRO A 248 14.54 -8.64 12.76
C PRO A 248 13.70 -8.81 14.03
N VAL A 249 12.97 -7.79 14.49
CA VAL A 249 12.11 -7.93 15.67
C VAL A 249 10.68 -8.33 15.31
N VAL A 250 10.28 -8.18 14.05
CA VAL A 250 8.92 -8.51 13.57
C VAL A 250 8.86 -9.93 12.97
N PRO A 251 8.01 -10.83 13.49
CA PRO A 251 7.93 -12.22 13.02
C PRO A 251 7.18 -12.33 11.68
N ARG A 252 7.90 -12.21 10.55
CA ARG A 252 7.35 -12.34 9.19
C ARG A 252 8.31 -13.07 8.26
N ASN A 253 7.78 -13.63 7.18
CA ASN A 253 8.63 -14.13 6.10
C ASN A 253 9.17 -12.95 5.30
N TYR A 254 10.48 -12.92 5.06
CA TYR A 254 11.17 -11.86 4.35
C TYR A 254 11.93 -12.41 3.16
N VAL A 255 11.90 -11.68 2.05
CA VAL A 255 12.90 -11.78 0.99
C VAL A 255 13.69 -10.49 0.98
N VAL A 256 14.98 -10.57 1.30
CA VAL A 256 15.87 -9.40 1.36
C VAL A 256 16.62 -9.33 0.04
N MET A 257 16.30 -8.33 -0.77
CA MET A 257 16.82 -8.18 -2.11
C MET A 257 17.76 -6.99 -2.20
N GLU A 258 19.03 -7.30 -2.46
CA GLU A 258 20.04 -6.37 -2.96
C GLU A 258 21.08 -7.20 -3.72
N VAL A 259 21.28 -6.92 -5.02
CA VAL A 259 22.00 -7.83 -5.92
C VAL A 259 23.45 -8.04 -5.47
N LYS A 260 24.19 -6.97 -5.20
CA LYS A 260 25.62 -7.01 -4.87
C LYS A 260 25.86 -7.70 -3.51
N ALA A 261 25.14 -7.26 -2.49
CA ALA A 261 25.24 -7.72 -1.12
C ALA A 261 24.81 -9.17 -1.01
N ASN A 262 23.81 -9.60 -1.78
CA ASN A 262 23.44 -11.01 -1.82
C ASN A 262 24.44 -11.86 -2.59
N LEU A 263 25.09 -11.33 -3.64
CA LEU A 263 26.11 -12.06 -4.41
C LEU A 263 27.40 -12.25 -3.60
N LEU A 264 27.91 -11.19 -2.98
CA LEU A 264 29.14 -11.20 -2.19
C LEU A 264 28.96 -11.94 -0.86
N GLN A 265 29.75 -12.99 -0.64
CA GLN A 265 29.62 -13.85 0.55
C GLN A 265 29.72 -13.07 1.87
N ALA A 266 30.65 -12.12 1.98
CA ALA A 266 30.87 -11.33 3.18
C ALA A 266 29.66 -10.44 3.51
N GLU A 267 29.10 -9.77 2.49
CA GLU A 267 27.93 -8.90 2.64
C GLU A 267 26.67 -9.71 2.94
N ARG A 268 26.47 -10.85 2.27
CA ARG A 268 25.36 -11.77 2.52
C ARG A 268 25.35 -12.27 3.97
N LYS A 269 26.52 -12.64 4.50
CA LYS A 269 26.66 -13.02 5.92
C LYS A 269 26.24 -11.89 6.85
N LYS A 270 26.62 -10.65 6.55
CA LYS A 270 26.25 -9.45 7.32
C LYS A 270 24.74 -9.16 7.27
N VAL A 271 24.08 -9.38 6.13
CA VAL A 271 22.61 -9.24 6.03
C VAL A 271 21.92 -10.29 6.89
N LEU A 272 22.30 -11.56 6.72
CA LEU A 272 21.68 -12.68 7.44
C LEU A 272 21.99 -12.69 8.95
N SER A 273 23.10 -12.09 9.40
CA SER A 273 23.44 -12.03 10.83
C SER A 273 22.44 -11.18 11.63
N ARG A 274 21.74 -10.24 10.98
CA ARG A 274 20.70 -9.41 11.62
C ARG A 274 19.50 -10.24 12.08
N PHE A 275 19.19 -11.33 11.38
CA PHE A 275 18.05 -12.21 11.66
C PHE A 275 18.48 -13.44 12.48
N SER A 276 19.28 -13.23 13.54
CA SER A 276 19.84 -14.31 14.36
C SER A 276 18.85 -14.94 15.36
N ALA A 277 17.71 -14.30 15.60
CA ALA A 277 16.70 -14.80 16.53
C ALA A 277 16.16 -16.18 16.12
N ALA A 278 15.92 -17.06 17.11
CA ALA A 278 15.52 -18.46 16.89
C ALA A 278 14.23 -18.64 16.08
N LYS A 279 13.38 -17.61 16.04
CA LYS A 279 12.15 -17.52 15.24
C LYS A 279 12.38 -17.46 13.74
N PHE A 280 13.61 -17.28 13.26
CA PHE A 280 13.92 -17.20 11.84
C PHE A 280 14.72 -18.39 11.33
N LYS A 281 14.36 -18.84 10.12
CA LYS A 281 15.17 -19.70 9.26
C LYS A 281 15.81 -18.83 8.18
N ARG A 282 17.14 -18.82 8.13
CA ARG A 282 17.92 -18.01 7.18
C ARG A 282 18.36 -18.86 6.00
N THR A 283 18.06 -18.42 4.78
CA THR A 283 18.33 -19.18 3.57
C THR A 283 18.96 -18.27 2.51
N ALA A 284 20.10 -18.69 1.96
CA ALA A 284 20.60 -18.15 0.70
C ALA A 284 20.06 -19.00 -0.45
N CYS A 285 19.20 -18.42 -1.28
CA CYS A 285 18.59 -19.12 -2.41
C CYS A 285 19.41 -18.81 -3.67
N VAL A 286 20.07 -19.80 -4.25
CA VAL A 286 20.82 -19.61 -5.50
C VAL A 286 19.84 -19.64 -6.66
N VAL A 287 19.79 -18.54 -7.41
CA VAL A 287 18.91 -18.35 -8.57
C VAL A 287 19.80 -18.09 -9.78
N MET A 288 20.47 -19.14 -10.23
CA MET A 288 21.40 -19.10 -11.37
C MET A 288 21.32 -20.41 -12.14
N GLY A 289 21.59 -20.35 -13.44
CA GLY A 289 21.58 -21.50 -14.34
C GLY A 289 20.44 -21.41 -15.37
N GLU A 290 20.22 -22.53 -16.06
CA GLU A 290 19.20 -22.61 -17.12
C GLU A 290 17.80 -22.40 -16.53
N PRO A 291 17.04 -21.37 -16.97
CA PRO A 291 15.71 -21.12 -16.43
C PRO A 291 14.74 -22.26 -16.77
N ASP A 292 13.84 -22.57 -15.86
CA ASP A 292 12.82 -23.59 -16.09
C ASP A 292 11.82 -23.17 -17.20
N LYS A 293 11.04 -24.14 -17.67
CA LYS A 293 10.06 -23.91 -18.74
C LYS A 293 8.97 -22.91 -18.34
N GLU A 294 8.61 -22.87 -17.06
CA GLU A 294 7.56 -22.00 -16.54
C GLU A 294 8.02 -20.54 -16.56
N PHE A 295 9.25 -20.28 -16.10
CA PHE A 295 9.89 -18.98 -16.14
C PHE A 295 10.02 -18.47 -17.58
N LYS A 296 10.51 -19.31 -18.50
CA LYS A 296 10.63 -18.95 -19.93
C LYS A 296 9.28 -18.58 -20.54
N LYS A 297 8.24 -19.38 -20.28
CA LYS A 297 6.88 -19.10 -20.74
C LYS A 297 6.37 -17.75 -20.17
N GLY A 298 6.57 -17.53 -18.87
CA GLY A 298 6.23 -16.27 -18.21
C GLY A 298 6.94 -15.06 -18.81
N GLN A 299 8.22 -15.19 -19.19
CA GLN A 299 8.95 -14.11 -19.89
C GLN A 299 8.35 -13.82 -21.26
N VAL A 300 8.05 -14.86 -22.05
CA VAL A 300 7.41 -14.68 -23.36
C VAL A 300 6.07 -13.97 -23.23
N GLU A 301 5.23 -14.39 -22.27
CA GLU A 301 3.95 -13.75 -22.00
C GLU A 301 4.10 -12.28 -21.59
N ARG A 302 5.06 -11.95 -20.71
CA ARG A 302 5.34 -10.56 -20.32
C ARG A 302 5.78 -9.70 -21.51
N VAL A 303 6.69 -10.21 -22.34
CA VAL A 303 7.15 -9.52 -23.54
C VAL A 303 6.01 -9.30 -24.53
N LEU A 304 5.15 -10.30 -24.73
CA LEU A 304 3.96 -10.19 -25.59
C LEU A 304 2.99 -9.13 -25.06
N GLN A 305 2.68 -9.14 -23.75
CA GLN A 305 1.82 -8.14 -23.12
C GLN A 305 2.39 -6.72 -23.26
N ALA A 306 3.69 -6.53 -23.05
CA ALA A 306 4.35 -5.24 -23.21
C ALA A 306 4.27 -4.74 -24.67
N LYS A 307 4.49 -5.64 -25.65
CA LYS A 307 4.34 -5.32 -27.07
C LYS A 307 2.89 -4.97 -27.44
N GLN A 308 1.92 -5.73 -26.93
CA GLN A 308 0.50 -5.46 -27.16
C GLN A 308 0.10 -4.09 -26.59
N ALA A 309 0.45 -3.80 -25.33
CA ALA A 309 0.15 -2.52 -24.70
C ALA A 309 0.76 -1.32 -25.45
N LYS A 310 1.98 -1.48 -26.00
CA LYS A 310 2.61 -0.47 -26.85
C LYS A 310 1.85 -0.27 -28.17
N SER A 311 1.41 -1.36 -28.80
CA SER A 311 0.61 -1.34 -30.03
C SER A 311 -0.75 -0.67 -29.79
N ASP A 312 -1.46 -1.05 -28.72
CA ASP A 312 -2.75 -0.47 -28.34
C ASP A 312 -2.64 1.03 -28.05
N LEU A 313 -1.56 1.45 -27.38
CA LEU A 313 -1.30 2.87 -27.14
C LEU A 313 -1.08 3.63 -28.44
N GLN A 314 -0.25 3.11 -29.35
CA GLN A 314 -0.01 3.72 -30.66
C GLN A 314 -1.30 3.81 -31.47
N TRP A 315 -2.10 2.75 -31.50
CA TRP A 315 -3.39 2.74 -32.18
C TRP A 315 -4.35 3.78 -31.58
N ARG A 316 -4.41 3.90 -30.25
CA ARG A 316 -5.26 4.91 -29.57
C ARG A 316 -4.81 6.34 -29.89
N VAL A 317 -3.51 6.60 -29.93
CA VAL A 317 -2.97 7.92 -30.33
C VAL A 317 -3.36 8.24 -31.76
N GLN A 318 -3.13 7.32 -32.71
CA GLN A 318 -3.50 7.50 -34.11
C GLN A 318 -5.01 7.69 -34.31
N LYS A 319 -5.84 6.94 -33.58
CA LYS A 319 -7.30 7.10 -33.62
C LYS A 319 -7.73 8.49 -33.14
N ASN A 320 -7.14 8.96 -32.04
CA ASN A 320 -7.42 10.30 -31.51
C ASN A 320 -6.94 11.42 -32.46
N GLU A 321 -5.77 11.26 -33.09
CA GLU A 321 -5.29 12.21 -34.10
C GLU A 321 -6.18 12.27 -35.34
N LYS A 322 -6.62 11.11 -35.85
CA LYS A 322 -7.58 11.05 -36.95
C LYS A 322 -8.91 11.70 -36.59
N ALA A 323 -9.42 11.48 -35.38
CA ALA A 323 -10.64 12.12 -34.90
C ALA A 323 -10.50 13.64 -34.78
N LYS A 324 -9.36 14.13 -34.29
CA LYS A 324 -9.05 15.57 -34.22
C LYS A 324 -8.96 16.21 -35.61
N LYS A 325 -8.32 15.55 -36.58
CA LYS A 325 -8.23 16.04 -37.97
C LYS A 325 -9.62 16.14 -38.61
N LYS A 326 -10.46 15.11 -38.46
CA LYS A 326 -11.85 15.12 -38.96
C LYS A 326 -12.77 16.15 -38.30
N ALA A 327 -12.46 16.60 -37.09
CA ALA A 327 -13.24 17.62 -36.39
C ALA A 327 -12.76 19.06 -36.69
N ALA A 328 -11.62 19.20 -37.39
CA ALA A 328 -11.05 20.46 -37.81
C ALA A 328 -11.30 20.76 -39.31
N GLU A 329 -11.83 19.79 -40.05
CA GLU A 329 -12.42 19.92 -41.39
C GLU A 329 -13.92 20.18 -41.26
#